data_AF-A0A8J5IUF8-F1
#
_entry.id   AF-A0A8J5IUF8-F1
#
_cell.length_a   1.000
_cell.length_b   1.000
_cell.length_c   1.000
_cell.angle_alpha   90.00
_cell.angle_beta   90.00
_cell.angle_gamma   90.00
#
_symmetry.space_group_name_H-M   'P 1'
#
loop_
_entity.id
_entity.type
_entity.pdbx_description
1 polymer ?
#
loop_
_entity_poly.entity_id
_entity_poly.type
_entity_poly.pdbx_seq_one_letter_code
_entity_poly.pdbx_strand_id
1 'polypeptide(L)'
;MADYTPCATPPSKGFLASINPLAIFDDLETLTPHEFLRDFYTRQGLHDKLEDVDALVKNYVVLLGNSGVGKTNLISRLHKGEFNEEFTSTIGVEFLTHAVKVDDVDVKAQIWDTAGQERFHAMMSTYYRKAAGALLVFDVGNRASLLDVERWLDQLLNVAEPGLHATLVGNKCDLPADKRAVTAEEARQFAAEHHMAYIETSAKTGQNVNEVFRDIITAIHRARLADSQEASFATIELNGKKTGSSSLFNCKLF
;
A
#
# COMPACT_ATOMS: atom_id res chain seq x y z
N MET A 1 36.02 25.90 37.25
CA MET A 1 34.85 25.18 37.78
C MET A 1 33.63 25.79 37.08
N ALA A 2 33.02 25.00 36.21
CA ALA A 2 31.77 25.22 35.45
C ALA A 2 31.70 26.36 34.42
N ASP A 3 31.93 25.97 33.16
CA ASP A 3 31.30 26.56 31.97
C ASP A 3 29.78 26.33 31.99
N TYR A 4 28.99 27.34 31.60
CA TYR A 4 27.58 27.14 31.24
C TYR A 4 27.17 28.10 30.13
N THR A 5 27.10 27.58 28.90
CA THR A 5 26.55 28.23 27.72
C THR A 5 25.08 27.81 27.57
N PRO A 6 24.11 28.72 27.38
CA PRO A 6 22.72 28.32 27.22
C PRO A 6 22.47 27.61 25.88
N CYS A 7 21.62 26.59 25.97
CA CYS A 7 21.28 25.60 24.98
C CYS A 7 20.60 26.20 23.72
N ALA A 8 20.88 25.56 22.58
CA ALA A 8 20.34 25.87 21.28
C ALA A 8 18.80 25.88 21.24
N THR A 9 18.25 26.87 20.54
CA THR A 9 16.85 26.95 20.12
C THR A 9 16.46 25.75 19.24
N PRO A 10 15.22 25.22 19.36
CA PRO A 10 14.74 24.15 18.49
C PRO A 10 14.68 24.63 17.03
N PRO A 11 15.03 23.79 16.03
CA PRO A 11 14.92 24.17 14.63
C PRO A 11 13.46 24.43 14.27
N SER A 12 13.23 25.61 13.68
CA SER A 12 11.97 26.12 13.21
C SER A 12 11.36 25.26 12.11
N LYS A 13 10.04 25.08 12.18
CA LYS A 13 9.16 24.66 11.08
C LYS A 13 9.59 25.30 9.75
N GLY A 14 9.80 24.49 8.72
CA GLY A 14 9.89 24.98 7.34
C GLY A 14 11.02 24.36 6.53
N PHE A 15 10.93 23.07 6.21
CA PHE A 15 11.72 22.50 5.11
C PHE A 15 10.87 21.73 4.08
N LEU A 16 9.59 21.46 4.38
CA LEU A 16 8.67 20.84 3.42
C LEU A 16 8.07 21.84 2.40
N ALA A 17 8.44 23.13 2.47
CA ALA A 17 7.90 24.17 1.60
C ALA A 17 8.78 24.51 0.38
N SER A 18 9.99 23.96 0.26
CA SER A 18 10.93 24.29 -0.83
C SER A 18 11.00 23.26 -1.94
N ILE A 19 10.30 22.13 -1.82
CA ILE A 19 10.21 21.15 -2.90
C ILE A 19 9.00 21.56 -3.73
N ASN A 20 9.23 22.22 -4.86
CA ASN A 20 8.19 22.47 -5.84
C ASN A 20 7.72 21.10 -6.35
N PRO A 21 6.53 20.61 -5.99
CA PRO A 21 6.11 19.24 -6.30
C PRO A 21 6.18 19.00 -7.81
N LEU A 22 5.80 20.02 -8.59
CA LEU A 22 5.77 20.02 -10.05
C LEU A 22 7.13 19.72 -10.73
N ALA A 23 8.26 20.05 -10.11
CA ALA A 23 9.58 19.81 -10.70
C ALA A 23 10.09 18.37 -10.54
N ILE A 24 9.47 17.58 -9.66
CA ILE A 24 9.74 16.13 -9.53
C ILE A 24 8.99 15.36 -10.63
N PHE A 25 7.90 15.92 -11.17
CA PHE A 25 6.95 15.19 -12.00
C PHE A 25 7.29 15.12 -13.49
N ASP A 26 8.17 15.98 -14.02
CA ASP A 26 8.53 15.94 -15.46
C ASP A 26 9.33 14.67 -15.83
N ASP A 27 10.05 14.05 -14.88
CA ASP A 27 10.80 12.80 -15.10
C ASP A 27 10.01 11.53 -14.67
N LEU A 28 8.85 11.68 -14.01
CA LEU A 28 8.09 10.57 -13.41
C LEU A 28 7.35 9.70 -14.43
N GLU A 29 7.20 10.14 -15.68
CA GLU A 29 6.40 9.41 -16.67
C GLU A 29 7.08 8.10 -17.14
N THR A 30 8.34 7.83 -16.75
CA THR A 30 9.10 6.67 -17.26
C THR A 30 9.71 5.76 -16.20
N LEU A 31 9.73 6.15 -14.93
CA LEU A 31 10.46 5.40 -13.89
C LEU A 31 9.55 4.35 -13.21
N THR A 32 10.06 3.14 -13.07
CA THR A 32 9.47 2.12 -12.20
C THR A 32 9.53 2.56 -10.73
N PRO A 33 8.68 2.02 -9.83
CA PRO A 33 8.78 2.32 -8.39
C PRO A 33 10.18 2.10 -7.82
N HIS A 34 10.89 1.08 -8.30
CA HIS A 34 12.27 0.81 -7.91
C HIS A 34 13.23 1.92 -8.33
N GLU A 35 13.18 2.34 -9.60
CA GLU A 35 14.01 3.42 -10.12
C GLU A 35 13.70 4.75 -9.43
N PHE A 36 12.41 5.04 -9.22
CA PHE A 36 11.97 6.21 -8.48
C PHE A 36 12.52 6.24 -7.05
N LEU A 37 12.47 5.13 -6.31
CA LEU A 37 12.97 5.07 -4.94
C LEU A 37 14.48 5.21 -4.87
N ARG A 38 15.20 4.61 -5.81
CA ARG A 38 16.65 4.76 -5.90
C ARG A 38 17.04 6.19 -6.21
N ASP A 39 16.37 6.82 -7.18
CA ASP A 39 16.60 8.22 -7.53
C ASP A 39 16.25 9.14 -6.35
N PHE A 40 15.09 8.94 -5.72
CA PHE A 40 14.65 9.69 -4.54
C PHE A 40 15.68 9.62 -3.41
N TYR A 41 16.07 8.43 -2.96
CA TYR A 41 17.02 8.29 -1.85
C TYR A 41 18.42 8.83 -2.22
N THR A 42 18.84 8.68 -3.48
CA THR A 42 20.10 9.24 -3.98
C THR A 42 20.08 10.76 -3.94
N ARG A 43 19.01 11.41 -4.43
CA ARG A 43 18.88 12.88 -4.42
C ARG A 43 18.79 13.46 -3.01
N GLN A 44 18.25 12.70 -2.05
CA GLN A 44 18.20 13.08 -0.63
C GLN A 44 19.49 12.78 0.14
N GLY A 45 20.51 12.17 -0.49
CA GLY A 45 21.75 11.76 0.18
C GLY A 45 21.58 10.62 1.18
N LEU A 46 20.46 9.89 1.12
CA LEU A 46 20.11 8.77 2.01
C LEU A 46 20.60 7.44 1.42
N HIS A 47 21.91 7.34 1.17
CA HIS A 47 22.50 6.18 0.50
C HIS A 47 22.38 4.87 1.30
N ASP A 48 22.32 4.96 2.62
CA ASP A 48 22.07 3.85 3.54
C ASP A 48 20.72 3.15 3.27
N LYS A 49 19.71 3.90 2.82
CA LYS A 49 18.39 3.35 2.48
C LYS A 49 18.35 2.63 1.13
N LEU A 50 19.40 2.74 0.30
CA LEU A 50 19.45 2.09 -1.00
C LEU A 50 19.55 0.56 -0.89
N GLU A 51 20.13 0.05 0.19
CA GLU A 51 20.21 -1.39 0.49
C GLU A 51 18.82 -1.99 0.77
N ASP A 52 17.91 -1.20 1.34
CA ASP A 52 16.55 -1.60 1.66
C ASP A 52 15.60 -1.52 0.45
N VAL A 53 15.97 -0.86 -0.64
CA VAL A 53 15.04 -0.60 -1.77
C VAL A 53 14.46 -1.89 -2.34
N ASP A 54 15.27 -2.94 -2.49
CA ASP A 54 14.78 -4.23 -2.99
C ASP A 54 13.76 -4.86 -2.04
N ALA A 55 13.95 -4.75 -0.73
CA ALA A 55 13.00 -5.23 0.27
C ALA A 55 11.72 -4.37 0.30
N LEU A 56 11.85 -3.07 0.14
CA LEU A 56 10.74 -2.12 0.11
C LEU A 56 9.86 -2.29 -1.12
N VAL A 57 10.46 -2.49 -2.30
CA VAL A 57 9.73 -2.76 -3.55
C VAL A 57 9.03 -4.10 -3.50
N LYS A 58 9.55 -5.08 -2.73
CA LYS A 58 8.88 -6.36 -2.48
C LYS A 58 7.62 -6.20 -1.62
N ASN A 59 7.60 -5.27 -0.67
CA ASN A 59 6.44 -5.04 0.20
C ASN A 59 5.73 -3.74 -0.16
N TYR A 60 5.46 -3.54 -1.45
CA TYR A 60 4.80 -2.35 -1.97
C TYR A 60 3.28 -2.56 -2.01
N VAL A 61 2.56 -1.66 -1.33
CA VAL A 61 1.10 -1.61 -1.18
C VAL A 61 0.56 -0.31 -1.76
N VAL A 62 -0.47 -0.40 -2.60
CA VAL A 62 -1.19 0.76 -3.14
C VAL A 62 -2.52 0.98 -2.44
N LEU A 63 -2.92 2.24 -2.28
CA LEU A 63 -4.30 2.58 -1.96
C LEU A 63 -5.00 3.06 -3.22
N LEU A 64 -6.16 2.49 -3.52
CA LEU A 64 -7.02 2.86 -4.66
C LEU A 64 -8.45 3.15 -4.17
N GLY A 65 -9.22 3.88 -4.96
CA GLY A 65 -10.59 4.27 -4.64
C GLY A 65 -10.89 5.72 -5.01
N ASN A 66 -12.16 6.10 -4.96
CA ASN A 66 -12.61 7.41 -5.41
C ASN A 66 -11.97 8.58 -4.64
N SER A 67 -12.01 9.77 -5.22
CA SER A 67 -11.72 11.01 -4.50
C SER A 67 -12.64 11.17 -3.28
N GLY A 68 -12.09 11.65 -2.16
CA GLY A 68 -12.87 11.93 -0.94
C GLY A 68 -13.22 10.72 -0.06
N VAL A 69 -12.86 9.48 -0.45
CA VAL A 69 -13.09 8.28 0.39
C VAL A 69 -12.18 8.23 1.61
N GLY A 70 -11.04 8.95 1.59
CA GLY A 70 -10.17 9.14 2.75
C GLY A 70 -8.82 8.41 2.74
N LYS A 71 -8.31 8.01 1.57
CA LYS A 71 -6.98 7.36 1.40
C LYS A 71 -5.83 8.13 2.07
N THR A 72 -5.67 9.40 1.73
CA THR A 72 -4.66 10.30 2.34
C THR A 72 -4.82 10.42 3.86
N ASN A 73 -6.06 10.47 4.35
CA ASN A 73 -6.33 10.53 5.78
C ASN A 73 -6.02 9.21 6.50
N LEU A 74 -6.20 8.05 5.84
CA LEU A 74 -5.75 6.76 6.40
C LEU A 74 -4.22 6.72 6.54
N ILE A 75 -3.49 7.18 5.53
CA ILE A 75 -2.02 7.24 5.56
C ILE A 75 -1.53 8.26 6.60
N SER A 76 -2.13 9.44 6.65
CA SER A 76 -1.81 10.46 7.67
C SER A 76 -2.09 9.95 9.08
N ARG A 77 -3.21 9.23 9.28
CA ARG A 77 -3.57 8.63 10.56
C ARG A 77 -2.56 7.56 10.98
N LEU A 78 -2.15 6.69 10.04
CA LEU A 78 -1.13 5.67 10.29
C LEU A 78 0.22 6.29 10.68
N HIS A 79 0.66 7.31 9.94
CA HIS A 79 2.02 7.83 10.08
C HIS A 79 2.16 8.85 11.22
N LYS A 80 1.23 9.80 11.30
CA LYS A 80 1.31 10.97 12.18
C LYS A 80 0.35 10.89 13.35
N GLY A 81 -0.59 9.95 13.34
CA GLY A 81 -1.70 9.96 14.29
C GLY A 81 -2.59 11.19 14.10
N GLU A 82 -2.62 11.78 12.90
CA GLU A 82 -3.35 13.00 12.57
C GLU A 82 -4.51 12.72 11.62
N PHE A 83 -5.56 13.52 11.72
CA PHE A 83 -6.69 13.53 10.79
C PHE A 83 -7.00 14.97 10.41
N ASN A 84 -7.15 15.23 9.12
CA ASN A 84 -7.50 16.54 8.61
C ASN A 84 -8.91 16.51 7.99
N GLU A 85 -9.81 17.33 8.54
CA GLU A 85 -11.16 17.52 7.99
C GLU A 85 -11.15 18.41 6.74
N GLU A 86 -10.14 19.28 6.58
CA GLU A 86 -9.98 20.10 5.40
C GLU A 86 -9.46 19.23 4.24
N PHE A 87 -10.38 18.86 3.36
CA PHE A 87 -10.08 18.06 2.18
C PHE A 87 -9.56 18.95 1.04
N THR A 88 -8.27 18.86 0.74
CA THR A 88 -7.73 19.25 -0.57
C THR A 88 -7.54 18.00 -1.42
N SER A 89 -7.92 18.06 -2.70
CA SER A 89 -7.66 16.93 -3.61
C SER A 89 -6.16 16.66 -3.68
N THR A 90 -5.76 15.40 -3.48
CA THR A 90 -4.36 14.97 -3.60
C THR A 90 -3.89 15.17 -5.04
N ILE A 91 -2.80 15.91 -5.20
CA ILE A 91 -2.13 16.11 -6.49
C ILE A 91 -0.90 15.21 -6.50
N GLY A 92 -0.84 14.28 -7.45
CA GLY A 92 0.29 13.36 -7.60
C GLY A 92 0.23 12.12 -6.74
N VAL A 93 1.40 11.55 -6.46
CA VAL A 93 1.59 10.30 -5.71
C VAL A 93 2.47 10.61 -4.50
N GLU A 94 2.03 10.20 -3.32
CA GLU A 94 2.82 10.30 -2.08
C GLU A 94 3.14 8.88 -1.59
N PHE A 95 4.33 8.66 -1.03
CA PHE A 95 4.71 7.35 -0.50
C PHE A 95 5.22 7.47 0.93
N LEU A 96 4.91 6.43 1.71
CA LEU A 96 5.30 6.28 3.10
C LEU A 96 6.01 4.94 3.28
N THR A 97 7.14 4.93 3.98
CA THR A 97 7.72 3.67 4.48
C THR A 97 7.16 3.41 5.88
N HIS A 98 6.54 2.25 6.06
CA HIS A 98 5.99 1.82 7.34
C HIS A 98 6.58 0.45 7.72
N ALA A 99 6.97 0.29 8.98
CA ALA A 99 7.54 -0.95 9.49
C ALA A 99 6.52 -1.62 10.43
N VAL A 100 6.30 -2.91 10.20
CA VAL A 100 5.40 -3.75 10.98
C VAL A 100 6.18 -4.98 11.45
N LYS A 101 6.02 -5.33 12.72
CA LYS A 101 6.61 -6.55 13.26
C LYS A 101 5.72 -7.75 12.94
N VAL A 102 6.22 -8.68 12.13
CA VAL A 102 5.53 -9.90 11.69
C VAL A 102 6.36 -11.11 12.13
N ASP A 103 5.79 -11.98 12.98
CA ASP A 103 6.46 -13.21 13.44
C ASP A 103 7.89 -12.96 13.99
N ASP A 104 8.03 -11.90 14.79
CA ASP A 104 9.29 -11.37 15.35
C ASP A 104 10.30 -10.75 14.38
N VAL A 105 9.94 -10.61 13.10
CA VAL A 105 10.74 -9.93 12.07
C VAL A 105 10.17 -8.54 11.79
N ASP A 106 11.03 -7.53 11.76
CA ASP A 106 10.64 -6.19 11.31
C ASP A 106 10.52 -6.15 9.79
N VAL A 107 9.29 -6.07 9.29
CA VAL A 107 8.98 -6.00 7.86
C VAL A 107 8.69 -4.55 7.48
N LYS A 108 9.56 -3.97 6.65
CA LYS A 108 9.33 -2.66 6.05
C LYS A 108 8.50 -2.81 4.77
N ALA A 109 7.48 -1.98 4.65
CA ALA A 109 6.61 -1.88 3.50
C ALA A 109 6.55 -0.45 2.99
N GLN A 110 6.26 -0.31 1.70
CA GLN A 110 5.94 0.98 1.11
C GLN A 110 4.46 1.09 0.84
N ILE A 111 3.89 2.20 1.28
CA ILE A 111 2.48 2.53 1.13
C ILE A 111 2.40 3.72 0.21
N TRP A 112 1.69 3.57 -0.90
CA TRP A 112 1.56 4.62 -1.91
C TRP A 112 0.15 5.17 -1.92
N ASP A 113 0.02 6.46 -1.62
CA ASP A 113 -1.19 7.24 -1.81
C ASP A 113 -1.32 7.59 -3.29
N THR A 114 -2.37 7.10 -3.93
CA THR A 114 -2.71 7.51 -5.29
C THR A 114 -3.71 8.65 -5.22
N ALA A 115 -3.48 9.72 -5.98
CA ALA A 115 -4.50 10.73 -6.19
C ALA A 115 -5.79 10.04 -6.67
N GLY A 116 -6.89 10.22 -5.94
CA GLY A 116 -8.19 9.64 -6.28
C GLY A 116 -8.86 10.25 -7.51
N GLN A 117 -8.10 10.93 -8.38
CA GLN A 117 -8.61 11.45 -9.64
C GLN A 117 -8.25 10.52 -10.79
N GLU A 118 -9.31 9.97 -11.34
CA GLU A 118 -9.45 9.26 -12.60
C GLU A 118 -8.70 9.86 -13.81
N ARG A 119 -8.26 11.12 -13.74
CA ARG A 119 -7.60 11.84 -14.86
C ARG A 119 -6.15 11.42 -15.12
N PHE A 120 -5.51 10.66 -14.23
CA PHE A 120 -4.12 10.22 -14.38
C PHE A 120 -3.97 8.77 -14.83
N HIS A 121 -5.01 8.17 -15.40
CA HIS A 121 -5.06 6.76 -15.82
C HIS A 121 -3.86 6.33 -16.70
N ALA A 122 -3.33 7.23 -17.55
CA ALA A 122 -2.15 6.95 -18.38
C ALA A 122 -0.84 6.88 -17.56
N MET A 123 -0.65 7.79 -16.60
CA MET A 123 0.58 7.84 -15.77
C MET A 123 0.62 6.72 -14.72
N MET A 124 -0.54 6.24 -14.26
CA MET A 124 -0.64 5.31 -13.15
C MET A 124 -0.29 3.85 -13.50
N SER A 125 -0.33 3.48 -14.78
CA SER A 125 -0.08 2.11 -15.23
C SER A 125 1.33 1.59 -14.95
N THR A 126 2.33 2.48 -14.89
CA THR A 126 3.73 2.16 -14.56
C THR A 126 3.91 1.83 -13.07
N TYR A 127 3.12 2.48 -12.21
CA TYR A 127 3.25 2.35 -10.76
C TYR A 127 2.60 1.08 -10.22
N TYR A 128 1.50 0.63 -10.82
CA TYR A 128 0.73 -0.53 -10.32
C TYR A 128 1.34 -1.89 -10.70
N ARG A 129 2.24 -1.92 -11.69
CA ARG A 129 2.70 -3.15 -12.34
C ARG A 129 3.42 -4.15 -11.41
N LYS A 130 3.81 -3.74 -10.20
CA LYS A 130 4.52 -4.58 -9.22
C LYS A 130 3.97 -4.49 -7.81
N ALA A 131 2.73 -4.03 -7.65
CA ALA A 131 2.09 -4.00 -6.34
C ALA A 131 1.99 -5.42 -5.77
N ALA A 132 2.50 -5.60 -4.55
CA ALA A 132 2.38 -6.87 -3.83
C ALA A 132 1.03 -6.96 -3.11
N GLY A 133 0.44 -5.80 -2.78
CA GLY A 133 -0.95 -5.74 -2.35
C GLY A 133 -1.63 -4.41 -2.64
N ALA A 134 -2.94 -4.41 -2.47
CA ALA A 134 -3.78 -3.25 -2.68
C ALA A 134 -4.88 -3.12 -1.61
N LEU A 135 -5.07 -1.89 -1.16
CA LEU A 135 -6.17 -1.46 -0.32
C LEU A 135 -7.18 -0.71 -1.19
N LEU A 136 -8.34 -1.34 -1.42
CA LEU A 136 -9.44 -0.79 -2.22
C LEU A 136 -10.39 -0.07 -1.26
N VAL A 137 -10.29 1.27 -1.19
CA VAL A 137 -10.96 2.09 -0.19
C VAL A 137 -12.25 2.67 -0.73
N PHE A 138 -13.35 2.47 0.00
CA PHE A 138 -14.63 3.14 -0.24
C PHE A 138 -15.14 3.83 1.04
N ASP A 139 -16.13 4.70 0.89
CA ASP A 139 -16.81 5.38 1.98
C ASP A 139 -18.12 4.66 2.31
N VAL A 140 -18.29 4.19 3.55
CA VAL A 140 -19.51 3.46 3.96
C VAL A 140 -20.79 4.32 3.87
N GLY A 141 -20.66 5.65 3.83
CA GLY A 141 -21.74 6.61 3.60
C GLY A 141 -22.04 6.86 2.12
N ASN A 142 -21.26 6.31 1.19
CA ASN A 142 -21.41 6.54 -0.24
C ASN A 142 -21.38 5.23 -1.04
N ARG A 143 -22.56 4.70 -1.39
CA ARG A 143 -22.71 3.45 -2.15
C ARG A 143 -22.02 3.48 -3.51
N ALA A 144 -22.02 4.61 -4.21
CA ALA A 144 -21.36 4.71 -5.51
C ALA A 144 -19.85 4.44 -5.40
N SER A 145 -19.22 4.82 -4.28
CA SER A 145 -17.81 4.54 -4.05
C SER A 145 -17.49 3.05 -3.85
N LEU A 146 -18.45 2.23 -3.40
CA LEU A 146 -18.29 0.77 -3.35
C LEU A 146 -18.38 0.19 -4.76
N LEU A 147 -19.37 0.61 -5.55
CA LEU A 147 -19.57 0.11 -6.91
C LEU A 147 -18.36 0.42 -7.82
N ASP A 148 -17.76 1.61 -7.65
CA ASP A 148 -16.57 1.99 -8.40
C ASP A 148 -15.33 1.15 -8.02
N VAL A 149 -15.33 0.41 -6.90
CA VAL A 149 -14.23 -0.50 -6.54
C VAL A 149 -13.99 -1.56 -7.60
N GLU A 150 -15.03 -2.09 -8.23
CA GLU A 150 -14.91 -3.09 -9.29
C GLU A 150 -14.03 -2.57 -10.44
N ARG A 151 -14.28 -1.32 -10.87
CA ARG A 151 -13.45 -0.65 -11.87
C ARG A 151 -11.99 -0.50 -11.40
N TRP A 152 -11.77 -0.12 -10.15
CA TRP A 152 -10.41 0.02 -9.61
C TRP A 152 -9.68 -1.33 -9.56
N LEU A 153 -10.38 -2.39 -9.19
CA LEU A 153 -9.87 -3.75 -9.15
C LEU A 153 -9.52 -4.25 -10.55
N ASP A 154 -10.41 -4.08 -11.53
CA ASP A 154 -10.15 -4.47 -12.93
C ASP A 154 -8.91 -3.77 -13.49
N GLN A 155 -8.78 -2.47 -13.24
CA GLN A 155 -7.62 -1.68 -13.67
C GLN A 155 -6.33 -2.19 -13.04
N LEU A 156 -6.37 -2.57 -11.76
CA LEU A 156 -5.23 -3.13 -11.05
C LEU A 156 -4.86 -4.52 -11.58
N LEU A 157 -5.83 -5.41 -11.76
CA LEU A 157 -5.60 -6.79 -12.24
C LEU A 157 -5.05 -6.83 -13.67
N ASN A 158 -5.34 -5.83 -14.50
CA ASN A 158 -4.77 -5.72 -15.85
C ASN A 158 -3.26 -5.49 -15.87
N VAL A 159 -2.66 -5.03 -14.76
CA VAL A 159 -1.24 -4.69 -14.67
C VAL A 159 -0.51 -5.40 -13.54
N ALA A 160 -1.22 -5.95 -12.54
CA ALA A 160 -0.64 -6.62 -11.39
C ALA A 160 0.02 -7.95 -11.76
N GLU A 161 1.06 -8.31 -11.01
CA GLU A 161 1.67 -9.65 -11.08
C GLU A 161 0.78 -10.68 -10.32
N PRO A 162 0.84 -11.97 -10.69
CA PRO A 162 0.20 -13.04 -9.93
C PRO A 162 0.60 -13.01 -8.44
N GLY A 163 -0.34 -13.26 -7.54
CA GLY A 163 -0.10 -13.23 -6.08
C GLY A 163 -0.36 -11.89 -5.39
N LEU A 164 -0.99 -10.93 -6.08
CA LEU A 164 -1.49 -9.69 -5.49
C LEU A 164 -2.49 -9.97 -4.35
N HIS A 165 -2.22 -9.41 -3.17
CA HIS A 165 -3.15 -9.46 -2.04
C HIS A 165 -4.06 -8.23 -2.04
N ALA A 166 -5.37 -8.40 -2.19
CA ALA A 166 -6.33 -7.31 -2.19
C ALA A 166 -7.21 -7.30 -0.92
N THR A 167 -7.40 -6.13 -0.33
CA THR A 167 -8.31 -5.91 0.81
C THR A 167 -9.25 -4.76 0.51
N LEU A 168 -10.55 -5.00 0.63
CA LEU A 168 -11.60 -4.00 0.61
C LEU A 168 -11.64 -3.27 1.96
N VAL A 169 -11.62 -1.95 1.92
CA VAL A 169 -11.57 -1.09 3.10
C VAL A 169 -12.80 -0.18 3.13
N GLY A 170 -13.73 -0.46 4.04
CA GLY A 170 -14.88 0.41 4.30
C GLY A 170 -14.50 1.52 5.27
N ASN A 171 -14.11 2.68 4.76
CA ASN A 171 -13.69 3.81 5.58
C ASN A 171 -14.90 4.65 6.06
N LYS A 172 -14.66 5.50 7.07
CA LYS A 172 -15.66 6.36 7.74
C LYS A 172 -16.71 5.55 8.50
N CYS A 173 -16.31 4.42 9.08
CA CYS A 173 -17.22 3.58 9.88
C CYS A 173 -17.72 4.26 11.16
N ASP A 174 -17.14 5.41 11.54
CA ASP A 174 -17.61 6.31 12.60
C ASP A 174 -18.93 7.03 12.27
N LEU A 175 -19.41 6.96 11.02
CA LEU A 175 -20.70 7.52 10.64
C LEU A 175 -21.86 6.85 11.40
N PRO A 176 -22.83 7.66 11.89
CA PRO A 176 -24.09 7.16 12.45
C PRO A 176 -24.83 6.22 11.49
N ALA A 177 -25.59 5.26 12.04
CA ALA A 177 -26.27 4.24 11.26
C ALA A 177 -27.21 4.79 10.16
N ASP A 178 -27.85 5.93 10.41
CA ASP A 178 -28.74 6.62 9.46
C ASP A 178 -27.99 7.30 8.29
N LYS A 179 -26.68 7.52 8.44
CA LYS A 179 -25.82 8.08 7.40
C LYS A 179 -25.03 7.03 6.63
N ARG A 180 -25.16 5.75 6.99
CA ARG A 180 -24.51 4.64 6.27
C ARG A 180 -25.36 4.25 5.07
N ALA A 181 -24.74 4.26 3.89
CA ALA A 181 -25.37 3.82 2.64
C ALA A 181 -25.04 2.35 2.31
N VAL A 182 -23.99 1.80 2.93
CA VAL A 182 -23.51 0.44 2.76
C VAL A 182 -23.41 -0.24 4.12
N THR A 183 -24.03 -1.42 4.23
CA THR A 183 -23.95 -2.24 5.44
C THR A 183 -22.67 -3.08 5.46
N ALA A 184 -22.21 -3.46 6.64
CA ALA A 184 -21.04 -4.32 6.76
C ALA A 184 -21.25 -5.69 6.07
N GLU A 185 -22.49 -6.19 6.05
CA GLU A 185 -22.81 -7.47 5.40
C GLU A 185 -22.74 -7.36 3.88
N GLU A 186 -23.31 -6.30 3.32
CA GLU A 186 -23.22 -6.02 1.87
C GLU A 186 -21.77 -5.91 1.42
N ALA A 187 -20.94 -5.17 2.16
CA ALA A 187 -19.53 -5.02 1.83
C ALA A 187 -18.72 -6.31 1.98
N ARG A 188 -19.04 -7.17 2.96
CA ARG A 188 -18.44 -8.51 3.08
C ARG A 188 -18.80 -9.40 1.90
N GLN A 189 -20.06 -9.37 1.48
CA GLN A 189 -20.50 -10.14 0.32
C GLN A 189 -19.78 -9.68 -0.94
N PHE A 190 -19.71 -8.37 -1.19
CA PHE A 190 -18.94 -7.80 -2.30
C PHE A 190 -17.47 -8.24 -2.25
N ALA A 191 -16.82 -8.16 -1.08
CA ALA A 191 -15.42 -8.59 -0.94
C ALA A 191 -15.25 -10.08 -1.25
N ALA A 192 -16.16 -10.94 -0.79
CA ALA A 192 -16.13 -12.37 -1.06
C ALA A 192 -16.31 -12.70 -2.54
N GLU A 193 -17.23 -12.02 -3.23
CA GLU A 193 -17.47 -12.18 -4.68
C GLU A 193 -16.23 -11.81 -5.51
N HIS A 194 -15.42 -10.87 -5.02
CA HIS A 194 -14.19 -10.40 -5.67
C HIS A 194 -12.89 -10.97 -5.05
N HIS A 195 -12.98 -12.00 -4.19
CA HIS A 195 -11.82 -12.64 -3.55
C HIS A 195 -10.92 -11.69 -2.75
N MET A 196 -11.50 -10.69 -2.09
CA MET A 196 -10.79 -9.73 -1.24
C MET A 196 -11.08 -10.00 0.24
N ALA A 197 -10.12 -9.69 1.11
CA ALA A 197 -10.41 -9.51 2.53
C ALA A 197 -11.25 -8.24 2.75
N TYR A 198 -11.98 -8.14 3.87
CA TYR A 198 -12.76 -6.94 4.21
C TYR A 198 -12.46 -6.45 5.61
N ILE A 199 -12.28 -5.13 5.76
CA ILE A 199 -12.16 -4.46 7.06
C ILE A 199 -12.79 -3.07 7.03
N GLU A 200 -13.51 -2.72 8.09
CA GLU A 200 -14.00 -1.36 8.30
C GLU A 200 -12.98 -0.53 9.05
N THR A 201 -12.78 0.71 8.62
CA THR A 201 -11.81 1.64 9.23
C THR A 201 -12.44 3.01 9.46
N SER A 202 -11.85 3.76 10.39
CA SER A 202 -12.10 5.19 10.51
C SER A 202 -10.79 5.92 10.64
N ALA A 203 -10.41 6.65 9.59
CA ALA A 203 -9.30 7.60 9.68
C ALA A 203 -9.56 8.70 10.74
N LYS A 204 -10.83 9.01 11.02
CA LYS A 204 -11.22 10.02 12.01
C LYS A 204 -10.90 9.56 13.44
N THR A 205 -11.33 8.35 13.81
CA THR A 205 -11.14 7.82 15.17
C THR A 205 -9.85 7.02 15.34
N GLY A 206 -9.24 6.58 14.24
CA GLY A 206 -8.11 5.65 14.22
C GLY A 206 -8.52 4.18 14.27
N GLN A 207 -9.83 3.89 14.32
CA GLN A 207 -10.33 2.51 14.37
C GLN A 207 -9.83 1.70 13.16
N ASN A 208 -9.20 0.56 13.45
CA ASN A 208 -8.71 -0.43 12.50
C ASN A 208 -7.68 0.10 11.49
N VAL A 209 -7.13 1.30 11.68
CA VAL A 209 -6.16 1.87 10.74
C VAL A 209 -4.84 1.10 10.82
N ASN A 210 -4.30 0.84 12.02
CA ASN A 210 -3.07 0.06 12.13
C ASN A 210 -3.28 -1.40 11.69
N GLU A 211 -4.47 -1.94 11.99
CA GLU A 211 -4.89 -3.29 11.67
C GLU A 211 -4.88 -3.53 10.16
N VAL A 212 -5.53 -2.67 9.36
CA VAL A 212 -5.62 -2.88 7.91
C VAL A 212 -4.23 -2.91 7.24
N PHE A 213 -3.32 -2.02 7.66
CA PHE A 213 -1.95 -1.99 7.11
C PHE A 213 -1.11 -3.16 7.61
N ARG A 214 -1.19 -3.51 8.89
CA ARG A 214 -0.49 -4.68 9.44
C ARG A 214 -0.93 -5.96 8.75
N ASP A 215 -2.24 -6.15 8.57
CA ASP A 215 -2.80 -7.41 8.08
C ASP A 215 -2.41 -7.64 6.61
N ILE A 216 -2.49 -6.61 5.75
CA ILE A 216 -2.06 -6.73 4.35
C ILE A 216 -0.54 -6.95 4.23
N ILE A 217 0.28 -6.23 5.01
CA ILE A 217 1.74 -6.40 5.01
C ILE A 217 2.12 -7.81 5.49
N THR A 218 1.43 -8.31 6.52
CA THR A 218 1.61 -9.66 7.05
C THR A 218 1.27 -10.73 6.01
N ALA A 219 0.15 -10.56 5.30
CA ALA A 219 -0.28 -11.49 4.26
C ALA A 219 0.74 -11.57 3.12
N ILE A 220 1.19 -10.41 2.61
CA ILE A 220 2.22 -10.33 1.56
C ILE A 220 3.52 -10.99 2.03
N HIS A 221 3.97 -10.69 3.25
CA HIS A 221 5.21 -11.23 3.79
C HIS A 221 5.16 -12.76 3.90
N ARG A 222 4.08 -13.30 4.46
CA ARG A 222 3.91 -14.75 4.65
C ARG A 222 3.79 -15.50 3.33
N ALA A 223 3.07 -14.96 2.34
CA ALA A 223 2.98 -15.56 1.01
C ALA A 223 4.37 -15.71 0.37
N ARG A 224 5.20 -14.67 0.45
CA ARG A 224 6.58 -14.70 -0.08
C ARG A 224 7.47 -15.71 0.63
N LEU A 225 7.29 -15.90 1.94
CA LEU A 225 8.03 -16.92 2.69
C LEU A 225 7.66 -18.34 2.22
N ALA A 226 6.38 -18.59 1.93
CA ALA A 226 5.92 -19.85 1.38
C ALA A 226 6.52 -20.13 -0.02
N ASP A 227 6.46 -19.14 -0.92
CA ASP A 227 7.04 -19.25 -2.28
C ASP A 227 8.55 -19.56 -2.24
N SER A 228 9.27 -18.91 -1.31
CA SER A 228 10.71 -19.10 -1.14
C SER A 228 11.05 -20.51 -0.63
N GLN A 229 10.20 -21.08 0.23
CA GLN A 229 10.36 -22.45 0.70
C GLN A 229 10.07 -23.45 -0.42
N GLU A 230 8.98 -23.31 -1.17
CA GLU A 230 8.66 -24.20 -2.30
C GLU A 230 9.74 -24.18 -3.38
N ALA A 231 10.28 -23.01 -3.73
CA ALA A 231 11.39 -22.89 -4.68
C ALA A 231 12.67 -23.57 -4.16
N SER A 232 12.94 -23.48 -2.86
CA SER A 232 14.09 -24.15 -2.23
C SER A 232 13.95 -25.68 -2.23
N PHE A 233 12.75 -26.20 -1.95
CA PHE A 233 12.45 -27.63 -2.03
C PHE A 233 12.54 -28.16 -3.46
N ALA A 234 11.99 -27.44 -4.44
CA ALA A 234 12.11 -27.79 -5.86
C ALA A 234 13.59 -27.82 -6.31
N THR A 235 14.41 -26.87 -5.86
CA THR A 235 15.85 -26.84 -6.19
C THR A 235 16.62 -28.01 -5.58
N ILE A 236 16.28 -28.40 -4.34
CA ILE A 236 16.88 -29.57 -3.67
C ILE A 236 16.49 -30.86 -4.39
N GLU A 237 15.23 -31.01 -4.82
CA GLU A 237 14.77 -32.19 -5.56
C GLU A 237 15.41 -32.31 -6.96
N LEU A 238 15.65 -31.19 -7.65
CA LEU A 238 16.30 -31.16 -8.96
C LEU A 238 17.79 -31.52 -8.89
N ASN A 239 18.46 -31.24 -7.76
CA ASN A 239 19.84 -31.72 -7.52
C ASN A 239 19.89 -33.17 -7.01
N GLY A 240 18.74 -33.76 -6.66
CA GLY A 240 18.64 -35.10 -6.08
C GLY A 240 18.27 -36.24 -7.06
N LYS A 241 17.90 -35.99 -8.32
CA LYS A 241 17.48 -37.05 -9.25
C LYS A 241 18.12 -36.95 -10.63
N LYS A 242 19.16 -37.77 -10.85
CA LYS A 242 19.33 -38.47 -12.13
C LYS A 242 18.47 -39.73 -12.12
N THR A 243 17.76 -39.93 -13.23
CA THR A 243 17.03 -41.12 -13.70
C THR A 243 15.57 -41.29 -13.27
N GLY A 244 14.67 -41.26 -14.27
CA GLY A 244 13.56 -42.22 -14.37
C GLY A 244 12.12 -41.68 -14.28
N SER A 245 11.53 -41.42 -15.46
CA SER A 245 10.12 -41.68 -15.84
C SER A 245 8.93 -40.99 -15.13
N SER A 246 8.24 -40.15 -15.92
CA SER A 246 6.78 -40.10 -16.17
C SER A 246 5.75 -39.78 -15.07
N SER A 247 4.93 -38.75 -15.38
CA SER A 247 3.51 -38.56 -15.00
C SER A 247 3.28 -38.15 -13.53
N LEU A 248 2.40 -37.23 -13.13
CA LEU A 248 1.17 -36.65 -13.68
C LEU A 248 1.06 -35.20 -13.16
N PHE A 249 0.84 -34.24 -14.06
CA PHE A 249 0.22 -32.97 -13.68
C PHE A 249 -1.25 -33.26 -13.33
N ASN A 250 -1.67 -32.99 -12.10
CA ASN A 250 -3.07 -32.80 -11.81
C ASN A 250 -3.23 -31.54 -10.96
N CYS A 251 -3.55 -30.45 -11.66
CA CYS A 251 -3.97 -29.18 -11.09
C CYS A 251 -5.33 -29.40 -10.42
N LYS A 252 -5.41 -29.16 -9.11
CA LYS A 252 -6.68 -28.94 -8.42
C LYS A 252 -6.57 -27.64 -7.63
N LEU A 253 -7.18 -26.62 -8.21
CA LEU A 253 -7.65 -25.42 -7.53
C LEU A 253 -8.60 -25.83 -6.38
N PHE A 254 -8.42 -25.18 -5.23
CA PHE A 254 -9.50 -24.83 -4.30
C PHE A 254 -9.22 -23.43 -3.77
#